data_AF-A0A349HVP5-F1
#
_entry.id   AF-A0A349HVP5-F1
#
_cell.length_a   1.000
_cell.length_b   1.000
_cell.length_c   1.000
_cell.angle_alpha   90.00
_cell.angle_beta   90.00
_cell.angle_gamma   90.00
#
_symmetry.space_group_name_H-M   'P 1'
#
loop_
_entity.id
_entity.type
_entity.pdbx_description
1 polymer ?
#
loop_
_entity_poly.entity_id
_entity_poly.type
_entity_poly.pdbx_seq_one_letter_code
_entity_poly.pdbx_strand_id
1 'polypeptide(L)' 'MNIDKKLYTLKYSPDTESHLKPDKEKCKTCKTRNCTYICPAKVYEWNDENQELIINYENCLECGACR' A
#
# COMPACT_ATOMS: atom_id res chain seq x y z
N MET A 1 13.56 11.89 -1.52
CA MET A 1 14.13 10.60 -1.05
C MET A 1 13.39 9.48 -1.76
N ASN A 2 14.08 8.52 -2.38
CA ASN A 2 13.45 7.40 -3.10
C ASN A 2 13.29 6.22 -2.12
N ILE A 3 12.04 5.83 -1.84
CA ILE A 3 11.73 4.77 -0.87
C ILE A 3 12.07 3.38 -1.42
N ASP A 4 11.86 3.15 -2.71
CA ASP A 4 12.11 1.87 -3.39
C ASP A 4 13.57 1.45 -3.25
N LYS A 5 14.50 2.39 -3.35
CA LYS A 5 15.93 2.14 -3.10
C LYS A 5 16.22 1.60 -1.70
N LYS A 6 15.44 2.03 -0.68
CA LYS A 6 15.58 1.52 0.68
C LYS A 6 14.94 0.16 0.83
N LEU A 7 13.74 -0.03 0.27
CA LEU A 7 13.04 -1.32 0.31
C LEU A 7 13.87 -2.42 -0.36
N TYR A 8 14.60 -2.09 -1.43
CA TYR A 8 15.51 -3.03 -2.10
C TYR A 8 16.67 -3.55 -1.22
N THR A 9 16.98 -2.89 -0.10
CA THR A 9 17.99 -3.38 0.85
C THR A 9 17.47 -4.45 1.81
N LEU A 10 16.14 -4.63 1.85
CA LEU A 10 15.46 -5.58 2.72
C LEU A 10 15.25 -6.91 1.98
N LYS A 11 15.16 -8.00 2.74
CA LYS A 11 14.84 -9.34 2.22
C LYS A 11 13.39 -9.66 2.51
N TYR A 12 12.66 -10.04 1.46
CA TYR A 12 11.26 -10.46 1.54
C TYR A 12 11.09 -11.85 0.93
N SER A 13 10.10 -12.59 1.42
CA SER A 13 9.55 -13.78 0.77
C SER A 13 8.03 -13.61 0.73
N PRO A 14 7.51 -12.76 -0.16
CA PRO A 14 6.09 -12.45 -0.21
C PRO A 14 5.27 -13.70 -0.56
N ASP A 15 4.07 -13.79 -0.01
CA ASP A 15 3.11 -14.80 -0.39
C ASP A 15 2.55 -14.50 -1.80
N THR A 16 1.89 -15.48 -2.40
CA THR A 16 1.19 -15.37 -3.68
C THR A 16 -0.11 -14.57 -3.58
N GLU A 17 -0.70 -14.49 -2.40
CA GLU A 17 -1.89 -13.70 -2.13
C GLU A 17 -1.60 -12.47 -1.25
N SER A 18 -2.28 -11.36 -1.55
CA SER A 18 -2.22 -10.17 -0.70
C SER A 18 -2.87 -10.43 0.67
N HIS A 19 -2.12 -10.18 1.73
CA HIS A 19 -2.62 -10.11 3.10
C HIS A 19 -3.37 -8.79 3.40
N LEU A 20 -3.33 -7.83 2.47
CA LEU A 20 -4.04 -6.55 2.56
C LEU A 20 -5.28 -6.60 1.67
N LYS A 21 -6.46 -6.62 2.28
CA LYS A 21 -7.76 -6.77 1.59
C LYS A 21 -8.72 -5.61 1.92
N PRO A 22 -8.37 -4.34 1.59
CA PRO A 22 -9.27 -3.22 1.79
C PRO A 22 -10.49 -3.33 0.87
N ASP A 23 -11.61 -2.77 1.33
CA ASP A 23 -12.84 -2.68 0.55
C ASP A 23 -12.69 -1.60 -0.54
N LYS A 24 -12.45 -2.03 -1.77
CA LYS A 24 -12.18 -1.15 -2.91
C LYS A 24 -13.33 -0.19 -3.20
N GLU A 25 -14.58 -0.60 -3.00
CA GLU A 25 -15.73 0.27 -3.23
C GLU A 25 -15.82 1.37 -2.18
N LYS A 26 -15.51 1.06 -0.90
CA LYS A 26 -15.37 2.10 0.13
C LYS A 26 -14.21 3.04 -0.16
N CYS A 27 -13.11 2.56 -0.73
CA CYS A 27 -11.97 3.42 -1.09
C CYS A 27 -12.32 4.51 -2.11
N LYS A 28 -13.28 4.28 -3.02
CA LYS A 28 -13.76 5.31 -3.98
C LYS A 28 -14.35 6.53 -3.29
N THR A 29 -15.02 6.33 -2.15
CA THR A 29 -15.65 7.41 -1.36
C THR A 29 -14.79 7.90 -0.20
N CYS A 30 -13.67 7.23 0.07
CA CYS A 30 -12.74 7.60 1.14
C CYS A 30 -12.00 8.89 0.77
N LYS A 31 -12.35 10.00 1.42
CA LYS A 31 -11.72 11.32 1.18
C LYS A 31 -10.34 11.44 1.80
N THR A 32 -10.12 10.79 2.94
CA THR A 32 -8.86 10.94 3.69
C THR A 32 -7.75 10.12 3.09
N ARG A 33 -8.05 8.93 2.55
CA ARG A 33 -7.08 7.97 1.99
C ARG A 33 -5.79 7.89 2.81
N ASN A 34 -5.93 7.87 4.14
CA ASN A 34 -4.80 7.98 5.07
C ASN A 34 -3.71 6.92 4.85
N CYS A 35 -4.11 5.73 4.41
CA CYS A 35 -3.23 4.64 4.01
C CYS A 35 -2.16 5.05 2.97
N THR A 36 -2.43 6.02 2.08
CA THR A 36 -1.48 6.42 1.00
C THR A 36 -0.32 7.28 1.50
N TYR A 37 -0.45 7.97 2.64
CA TYR A 37 0.61 8.81 3.19
C TYR A 37 1.15 8.35 4.54
N ILE A 38 0.37 7.59 5.33
CA ILE A 38 0.84 7.02 6.60
C ILE A 38 1.76 5.80 6.38
N CYS A 39 1.61 5.11 5.24
CA CYS A 39 2.38 3.90 4.97
C CYS A 39 3.86 4.23 4.71
N PRO A 40 4.80 3.77 5.56
CA PRO A 40 6.21 4.10 5.41
C PRO A 40 6.84 3.48 4.16
N ALA A 41 6.24 2.41 3.62
CA ALA A 41 6.70 1.70 2.43
C ALA A 41 5.91 2.04 1.16
N LYS A 42 4.98 3.02 1.21
CA LYS A 42 4.12 3.39 0.07
C LYS A 42 3.41 2.20 -0.60
N VAL A 43 2.92 1.27 0.21
CA VAL A 43 2.18 0.09 -0.29
C VAL A 43 0.89 0.48 -1.01
N TYR A 44 0.24 1.55 -0.57
CA TYR A 44 -1.02 2.01 -1.13
C TYR A 44 -0.81 3.23 -2.03
N GLU A 45 -1.27 3.13 -3.27
CA GLU A 45 -1.26 4.22 -4.24
C GLU A 45 -2.66 4.38 -4.83
N TRP A 46 -3.14 5.61 -4.93
CA TRP A 46 -4.43 5.90 -5.53
C TRP A 46 -4.24 6.24 -7.00
N ASN A 47 -4.93 5.52 -7.89
CA ASN A 47 -4.99 5.81 -9.31
C ASN A 47 -6.26 6.63 -9.59
N ASP A 48 -6.07 7.91 -9.91
CA ASP A 48 -7.17 8.83 -10.21
C ASP A 48 -7.85 8.54 -11.56
N GLU A 49 -7.14 7.98 -12.54
CA GLU A 49 -7.72 7.65 -13.85
C GLU A 49 -8.72 6.49 -13.75
N ASN A 50 -8.33 5.44 -13.02
CA ASN A 50 -9.14 4.23 -12.84
C ASN A 50 -10.05 4.29 -11.60
N GLN A 51 -9.92 5.34 -10.76
CA GLN A 51 -10.61 5.47 -9.48
C GLN A 51 -10.43 4.21 -8.61
N GLU A 52 -9.19 3.74 -8.48
CA GLU A 52 -8.87 2.50 -7.76
C GLU A 52 -7.65 2.65 -6.85
N LEU A 53 -7.60 1.78 -5.84
CA LEU A 53 -6.46 1.66 -4.94
C LEU A 53 -5.54 0.53 -5.43
N ILE A 54 -4.31 0.90 -5.81
CA ILE A 54 -3.21 -0.01 -6.11
C ILE A 54 -2.57 -0.44 -4.78
N ILE A 55 -2.23 -1.73 -4.68
CA ILE A 55 -1.71 -2.34 -3.45
C ILE A 55 -0.46 -3.16 -3.79
N ASN A 56 0.71 -2.59 -3.49
CA ASN A 56 2.02 -3.22 -3.65
C ASN A 56 2.40 -3.98 -2.38
N TYR A 57 1.60 -4.99 -2.01
CA TYR A 57 1.67 -5.67 -0.71
C TYR A 57 3.01 -6.39 -0.47
N GLU A 58 3.75 -6.71 -1.54
CA GLU A 58 5.10 -7.27 -1.51
C GLU A 58 6.11 -6.35 -0.80
N ASN A 59 5.82 -5.05 -0.73
CA ASN A 59 6.64 -4.06 -0.03
C ASN A 59 6.20 -3.84 1.43
N CYS A 60 5.16 -4.52 1.89
CA CYS A 60 4.62 -4.33 3.23
C CYS A 60 5.66 -4.68 4.31
N LEU A 61 5.81 -3.78 5.29
CA LEU A 61 6.69 -3.95 6.45
C LEU A 61 5.97 -4.51 7.68
N GLU A 62 4.70 -4.90 7.54
CA GLU A 62 3.86 -5.41 8.62
C GLU A 62 3.76 -4.50 9.87
N CYS A 63 4.06 -3.20 9.72
CA CYS A 63 4.12 -2.25 10.83
C CYS A 63 2.75 -1.84 11.41
N GLY A 64 1.65 -2.11 10.70
CA GLY A 64 0.28 -1.85 11.16
C GLY A 64 -0.22 -0.39 11.08
N ALA A 65 0.60 0.57 10.63
CA ALA A 65 0.23 2.00 10.62
C ALA A 65 -1.02 2.36 9.79
N CYS A 66 -1.36 1.52 8.81
CA CYS A 66 -2.48 1.70 7.89
C CYS A 66 -3.75 0.92 8.27
N ARG A 67 -3.76 0.26 9.43
CA ARG A 67 -4.94 -0.46 9.95
C ARG A 67 -5.89 0.48 10.68
#